data_AF-A0A2Z2NV02-F1
#
_entry.id   AF-A0A2Z2NV02-F1
#
_cell.length_a   1.000
_cell.length_b   1.000
_cell.length_c   1.000
_cell.angle_alpha   90.00
_cell.angle_beta   90.00
_cell.angle_gamma   90.00
#
_symmetry.space_group_name_H-M   'P 1'
#
loop_
_entity.id
_entity.type
_entity.pdbx_description
1 polymer ?
#
loop_
_entity_poly.entity_id
_entity_poly.type
_entity_poly.pdbx_seq_one_letter_code
_entity_poly.pdbx_strand_id
1 'polypeptide(L)'
;MDFLLALEDSSIGMMISSSIWGYPIALSLHALGMGVLVGISVMLALRILGFADAIPRSAVMPYWRLAQAGFVVNLISGTALFMGSATSLGYNWALYAKFACLFLSLFLTYRMVKVGYRTQSDVTKTDRRLAIAAICSWVVTIIFGRLIGYIF
;
A
#
# COMPACT_ATOMS: atom_id res chain seq x y z
N MET A 1 -18.63 18.71 9.09
CA MET A 1 -19.65 17.67 8.88
C MET A 1 -20.16 17.72 7.45
N ASP A 2 -20.56 18.91 6.96
CA ASP A 2 -21.13 19.11 5.62
C ASP A 2 -20.26 18.62 4.44
N PHE A 3 -18.93 18.73 4.54
CA PHE A 3 -18.02 18.25 3.50
C PHE A 3 -17.97 16.72 3.38
N LEU A 4 -18.02 15.99 4.50
CA LEU A 4 -17.99 14.51 4.47
C LEU A 4 -19.30 13.95 3.92
N LEU A 5 -20.42 14.57 4.30
CA LEU A 5 -21.73 14.24 3.75
C LEU A 5 -21.81 14.54 2.24
N ALA A 6 -21.23 15.66 1.79
CA ALA A 6 -21.17 15.98 0.36
C ALA A 6 -20.33 14.98 -0.45
N LEU A 7 -19.33 14.34 0.16
CA LEU A 7 -18.56 13.26 -0.48
C LEU A 7 -19.35 11.95 -0.55
N GLU A 8 -20.15 11.66 0.47
CA GLU A 8 -20.99 10.47 0.55
C GLU A 8 -22.18 10.54 -0.42
N ASP A 9 -22.82 11.70 -0.53
CA ASP A 9 -23.89 12.01 -1.50
C ASP A 9 -23.37 12.21 -2.94
N SER A 10 -22.06 12.24 -3.15
CA SER A 10 -21.50 12.36 -4.50
C SER A 10 -21.87 11.15 -5.36
N SER A 11 -21.92 11.31 -6.69
CA SER A 11 -22.25 10.21 -7.60
C SER A 11 -21.33 8.99 -7.43
N ILE A 12 -20.07 9.20 -7.00
CA ILE A 12 -19.11 8.14 -6.71
C ILE A 12 -19.39 7.50 -5.35
N GLY A 13 -19.66 8.31 -4.32
CA GLY A 13 -20.04 7.83 -2.98
C GLY A 13 -21.30 6.98 -3.04
N MET A 14 -22.36 7.49 -3.68
CA MET A 14 -23.61 6.78 -3.93
C MET A 14 -23.41 5.53 -4.79
N MET A 15 -22.59 5.56 -5.86
CA MET A 15 -22.32 4.36 -6.67
C MET A 15 -21.66 3.25 -5.83
N ILE A 16 -20.92 3.59 -4.80
CA ILE A 16 -20.21 2.63 -3.96
C ILE A 16 -21.09 2.15 -2.80
N SER A 17 -21.83 3.05 -2.15
CA SER A 17 -22.69 2.74 -1.01
C SER A 17 -24.02 2.09 -1.41
N SER A 18 -24.64 2.54 -2.51
CA SER A 18 -25.97 2.08 -2.95
C SER A 18 -25.94 0.92 -3.95
N SER A 19 -24.81 0.70 -4.64
CA SER A 19 -24.69 -0.41 -5.59
C SER A 19 -24.20 -1.68 -4.92
N ILE A 20 -24.94 -2.78 -5.11
CA ILE A 20 -24.56 -4.14 -4.70
C ILE A 20 -23.15 -4.52 -5.19
N TRP A 21 -22.71 -3.97 -6.33
CA TRP A 21 -21.42 -4.29 -6.94
C TRP A 21 -20.33 -3.24 -6.70
N GLY A 22 -20.71 -2.00 -6.38
CA GLY A 22 -19.76 -0.88 -6.23
C GLY A 22 -18.75 -1.13 -5.12
N TYR A 23 -19.24 -1.43 -3.91
CA TYR A 23 -18.39 -1.72 -2.76
C TYR A 23 -17.52 -2.99 -2.95
N PRO A 24 -18.05 -4.16 -3.37
CA PRO A 24 -17.23 -5.35 -3.60
C PRO A 24 -16.15 -5.15 -4.66
N ILE A 25 -16.45 -4.52 -5.79
CA ILE A 25 -15.47 -4.29 -6.86
C ILE A 25 -14.37 -3.34 -6.37
N ALA A 26 -14.74 -2.23 -5.71
CA ALA A 26 -13.77 -1.30 -5.17
C ALA A 26 -12.87 -1.99 -4.12
N LEU A 27 -13.45 -2.80 -3.24
CA LEU A 27 -12.71 -3.56 -2.23
C LEU A 27 -11.78 -4.61 -2.87
N SER A 28 -12.23 -5.32 -3.90
CA SER A 28 -11.41 -6.28 -4.65
C SER A 28 -10.24 -5.59 -5.36
N LEU A 29 -10.49 -4.46 -6.04
CA LEU A 29 -9.43 -3.69 -6.69
C LEU A 29 -8.42 -3.15 -5.67
N HIS A 30 -8.89 -2.71 -4.50
CA HIS A 30 -8.03 -2.27 -3.41
C HIS A 30 -7.13 -3.41 -2.91
N ALA A 31 -7.70 -4.59 -2.68
CA ALA A 31 -6.96 -5.78 -2.25
C ALA A 31 -5.94 -6.23 -3.30
N LEU A 32 -6.30 -6.20 -4.59
CA LEU A 32 -5.39 -6.52 -5.69
C LEU A 32 -4.23 -5.51 -5.77
N GLY A 33 -4.53 -4.22 -5.72
CA GLY A 33 -3.51 -3.16 -5.72
C GLY A 33 -2.56 -3.26 -4.52
N MET A 34 -3.11 -3.54 -3.32
CA MET A 34 -2.33 -3.85 -2.12
C MET A 34 -1.43 -5.08 -2.33
N GLY A 35 -1.97 -6.18 -2.87
CA GLY A 35 -1.21 -7.41 -3.11
C GLY A 35 -0.03 -7.20 -4.06
N VAL A 36 -0.24 -6.45 -5.14
CA VAL A 36 0.82 -6.10 -6.10
C VAL A 36 1.87 -5.20 -5.45
N LEU A 37 1.44 -4.11 -4.80
CA LEU A 37 2.35 -3.13 -4.19
C LEU A 37 3.19 -3.76 -3.07
N VAL A 38 2.54 -4.42 -2.11
CA VAL A 38 3.21 -5.03 -0.96
C VAL A 38 4.03 -6.23 -1.42
N GLY A 39 3.46 -7.10 -2.26
CA GLY A 39 4.13 -8.30 -2.74
C GLY A 39 5.44 -8.00 -3.45
N ILE A 40 5.44 -7.02 -4.37
CA ILE A 40 6.67 -6.62 -5.07
C ILE A 40 7.65 -5.93 -4.11
N SER A 41 7.16 -5.11 -3.18
CA SER A 41 8.01 -4.45 -2.18
C SER A 41 8.73 -5.48 -1.29
N VAL A 42 8.01 -6.51 -0.83
CA VAL A 42 8.56 -7.62 -0.04
C VAL A 42 9.52 -8.46 -0.90
N MET A 43 9.17 -8.75 -2.15
CA MET A 43 10.05 -9.46 -3.09
C MET A 43 11.40 -8.75 -3.25
N LEU A 44 11.39 -7.42 -3.44
CA LEU A 44 12.59 -6.61 -3.54
C LEU A 44 13.40 -6.62 -2.24
N ALA A 45 12.74 -6.52 -1.09
CA ALA A 45 13.39 -6.58 0.22
C ALA A 45 14.03 -7.95 0.50
N LEU A 46 13.33 -9.05 0.18
CA LEU A 46 13.84 -10.41 0.29
C LEU A 46 15.06 -10.63 -0.61
N ARG A 47 15.03 -10.07 -1.82
CA ARG A 47 16.19 -10.16 -2.72
C ARG A 47 17.43 -9.47 -2.14
N ILE A 48 17.27 -8.34 -1.47
CA ILE A 48 18.35 -7.61 -0.78
C ILE A 48 18.84 -8.38 0.45
N LEU A 49 17.95 -9.14 1.10
CA LEU A 49 18.29 -10.02 2.23
C LEU A 49 19.10 -11.28 1.82
N GLY A 50 19.29 -11.53 0.52
CA GLY A 50 20.00 -12.71 0.01
C GLY A 50 19.10 -13.91 -0.29
N PHE A 51 17.78 -13.74 -0.26
CA PHE A 51 16.88 -14.78 -0.74
C PHE A 51 16.84 -14.78 -2.28
N ALA A 52 16.80 -15.97 -2.88
CA ALA A 52 16.80 -16.17 -4.33
C ALA A 52 18.01 -15.53 -5.04
N ASP A 53 19.22 -15.78 -4.52
CA ASP A 53 20.47 -15.23 -5.07
C ASP A 53 20.76 -15.60 -6.53
N ALA A 54 20.15 -16.68 -7.02
CA ALA A 54 20.20 -17.08 -8.43
C ALA A 54 19.58 -16.04 -9.39
N ILE A 55 18.69 -15.17 -8.92
CA ILE A 55 18.01 -14.18 -9.77
C ILE A 55 18.82 -12.88 -9.75
N PRO A 56 19.29 -12.35 -10.88
CA PRO A 56 20.04 -11.10 -10.90
C PRO A 56 19.14 -9.91 -10.48
N ARG A 57 19.72 -8.95 -9.74
CA ARG A 57 18.98 -7.76 -9.26
C ARG A 57 18.37 -6.93 -10.40
N SER A 58 19.02 -6.92 -11.55
CA SER A 58 18.54 -6.26 -12.77
C SER A 58 17.21 -6.84 -13.28
N ALA A 59 16.94 -8.13 -13.03
CA ALA A 59 15.69 -8.77 -13.46
C ALA A 59 14.51 -8.41 -12.56
N VAL A 60 14.74 -8.12 -11.27
CA VAL A 60 13.66 -7.75 -10.33
C VAL A 60 13.35 -6.25 -10.31
N MET A 61 14.30 -5.41 -10.74
CA MET A 61 14.17 -3.95 -10.72
C MET A 61 12.99 -3.38 -11.54
N PRO A 62 12.67 -3.91 -12.75
CA PRO A 62 11.55 -3.43 -13.56
C PRO A 62 10.19 -3.59 -12.88
N TYR A 63 10.02 -4.61 -12.01
CA TYR A 63 8.76 -4.82 -11.29
C TYR A 63 8.43 -3.67 -10.35
N TRP A 64 9.39 -2.82 -9.99
CA TRP A 64 9.09 -1.60 -9.23
C TRP A 64 8.05 -0.71 -9.94
N ARG A 65 8.08 -0.63 -11.27
CA ARG A 65 7.06 0.11 -12.04
C ARG A 65 5.68 -0.52 -11.90
N LEU A 66 5.61 -1.84 -11.83
CA LEU A 66 4.38 -2.57 -11.56
C LEU A 66 3.87 -2.34 -10.14
N ALA A 67 4.76 -2.21 -9.15
CA ALA A 67 4.39 -1.82 -7.79
C ALA A 67 3.77 -0.42 -7.76
N GLN A 68 4.32 0.53 -8.53
CA GLN A 68 3.75 1.87 -8.69
C GLN A 68 2.36 1.84 -9.33
N ALA A 69 2.16 1.00 -10.35
CA ALA A 69 0.84 0.79 -10.94
C ALA A 69 -0.16 0.21 -9.91
N GLY A 70 0.27 -0.78 -9.12
CA GLY A 70 -0.51 -1.32 -8.01
C GLY A 70 -0.88 -0.25 -6.96
N PHE A 71 0.04 0.66 -6.64
CA PHE A 71 -0.22 1.81 -5.77
C PHE A 71 -1.28 2.76 -6.35
N VAL A 72 -1.23 3.06 -7.65
CA VAL A 72 -2.24 3.92 -8.30
C VAL A 72 -3.63 3.28 -8.24
N VAL A 73 -3.75 1.99 -8.54
CA VAL A 73 -5.03 1.25 -8.44
C VAL A 73 -5.55 1.25 -6.99
N ASN A 74 -4.66 1.05 -6.03
CA ASN A 74 -4.95 1.03 -4.61
C ASN A 74 -5.38 2.40 -4.09
N LEU A 75 -4.75 3.47 -4.57
CA LEU A 75 -5.11 4.85 -4.25
C LEU A 75 -6.51 5.17 -4.79
N ILE A 76 -6.77 4.89 -6.07
CA ILE A 76 -8.08 5.16 -6.70
C ILE A 76 -9.18 4.40 -5.96
N SER A 77 -9.03 3.09 -5.80
CA SER A 77 -10.01 2.25 -5.11
C SER A 77 -10.18 2.64 -3.63
N GLY A 78 -9.10 2.99 -2.94
CA GLY A 78 -9.13 3.44 -1.54
C GLY A 78 -9.84 4.78 -1.36
N THR A 79 -9.63 5.73 -2.27
CA THR A 79 -10.38 7.00 -2.27
C THR A 79 -11.86 6.78 -2.54
N ALA A 80 -12.19 5.85 -3.44
CA ALA A 80 -13.56 5.49 -3.75
C ALA A 80 -14.26 4.87 -2.51
N LEU A 81 -13.60 3.92 -1.83
CA LEU A 81 -14.09 3.34 -0.57
C LEU A 81 -14.25 4.38 0.53
N PHE A 82 -13.32 5.34 0.62
CA PHE A 82 -13.44 6.45 1.57
C PHE A 82 -14.66 7.33 1.25
N MET A 83 -14.93 7.65 -0.02
CA MET A 83 -16.11 8.42 -0.42
C MET A 83 -17.42 7.70 -0.08
N GLY A 84 -17.47 6.37 -0.23
CA GLY A 84 -18.68 5.59 0.09
C GLY A 84 -19.02 5.47 1.58
N SER A 85 -18.11 5.86 2.48
CA SER A 85 -18.34 5.85 3.93
C SER A 85 -17.50 6.94 4.62
N ALA A 86 -17.51 8.15 4.05
CA ALA A 86 -16.61 9.24 4.42
C ALA A 86 -16.82 9.68 5.87
N THR A 87 -18.07 9.64 6.32
CA THR A 87 -18.45 10.06 7.67
C THR A 87 -17.90 9.09 8.72
N SER A 88 -18.04 7.78 8.55
CA SER A 88 -17.49 6.79 9.49
C SER A 88 -15.96 6.68 9.43
N LEU A 89 -15.36 6.72 8.23
CA LEU A 89 -13.92 6.62 8.09
C LEU A 89 -13.18 7.90 8.52
N GLY A 90 -13.80 9.08 8.38
CA GLY A 90 -13.18 10.36 8.71
C GLY A 90 -12.89 10.55 10.20
N TYR A 91 -13.69 9.94 11.09
CA TYR A 91 -13.48 9.98 12.54
C TYR A 91 -12.63 8.82 13.06
N ASN A 92 -12.29 7.85 12.21
CA ASN A 92 -11.58 6.66 12.62
C ASN A 92 -10.07 6.91 12.75
N TRP A 93 -9.55 6.94 13.98
CA TRP A 93 -8.12 7.12 14.25
C TRP A 93 -7.25 6.05 13.58
N ALA A 94 -7.77 4.83 13.37
CA ALA A 94 -7.03 3.73 12.75
C ALA A 94 -6.71 4.03 11.26
N LEU A 95 -7.54 4.85 10.59
CA LEU A 95 -7.28 5.30 9.22
C LEU A 95 -6.04 6.21 9.17
N TYR A 96 -5.92 7.15 10.11
CA TYR A 96 -4.76 8.04 10.20
C TYR A 96 -3.49 7.26 10.53
N ALA A 97 -3.57 6.30 11.46
CA ALA A 97 -2.46 5.40 11.77
C ALA A 97 -2.03 4.58 10.54
N LYS A 98 -2.99 4.05 9.77
CA LYS A 98 -2.72 3.36 8.50
C LYS A 98 -1.97 4.27 7.53
N PHE A 99 -2.39 5.53 7.35
CA PHE A 99 -1.70 6.45 6.46
C PHE A 99 -0.27 6.75 6.90
N ALA A 100 -0.04 6.97 8.20
CA ALA A 100 1.31 7.17 8.73
C ALA A 100 2.23 5.96 8.43
N CYS A 101 1.75 4.74 8.67
CA CYS A 101 2.49 3.52 8.36
C CYS A 101 2.68 3.32 6.84
N LEU A 102 1.68 3.65 6.02
CA LEU A 102 1.76 3.58 4.56
C LEU A 102 2.85 4.50 4.01
N PHE A 103 2.89 5.76 4.44
CA PHE A 103 3.91 6.71 4.00
C PHE A 103 5.31 6.27 4.45
N LEU A 104 5.44 5.76 5.67
CA LEU A 104 6.70 5.19 6.15
C LEU A 104 7.14 3.98 5.31
N SER A 105 6.22 3.07 4.99
CA SER A 105 6.50 1.86 4.21
C SER A 105 6.94 2.20 2.78
N LEU A 106 6.24 3.14 2.14
CA LEU A 106 6.60 3.65 0.82
C LEU A 106 7.96 4.34 0.84
N PHE A 107 8.24 5.18 1.85
CA PHE A 107 9.51 5.87 1.97
C PHE A 107 10.67 4.89 2.15
N LEU A 108 10.54 3.91 3.06
CA LEU A 108 11.55 2.89 3.29
C LEU A 108 11.80 2.04 2.04
N THR A 109 10.73 1.62 1.36
CA THR A 109 10.83 0.83 0.13
C THR A 109 11.45 1.64 -1.01
N TYR A 110 11.07 2.90 -1.18
CA TYR A 110 11.66 3.78 -2.19
C TYR A 110 13.15 4.03 -1.93
N ARG A 111 13.54 4.28 -0.67
CA ARG A 111 14.95 4.42 -0.26
C ARG A 111 15.73 3.15 -0.57
N MET A 112 15.18 2.00 -0.22
CA MET A 112 15.76 0.68 -0.49
C MET A 112 15.96 0.45 -1.99
N VAL A 113 14.95 0.71 -2.81
CA VAL A 113 15.02 0.58 -4.28
C VAL A 113 16.07 1.55 -4.85
N LYS A 114 16.08 2.82 -4.42
CA LYS A 114 17.03 3.82 -4.90
C LYS A 114 18.49 3.47 -4.57
N VAL A 115 18.75 2.94 -3.38
CA VAL A 115 20.10 2.47 -3.01
C VAL A 115 20.48 1.23 -3.81
N GLY A 116 19.56 0.27 -3.98
CA GLY A 116 19.78 -0.92 -4.81
C GLY A 116 20.02 -0.60 -6.29
N TYR A 117 19.43 0.47 -6.83
CA TYR A 117 19.69 0.96 -8.19
C TYR A 117 21.09 1.53 -8.36
N ARG A 118 21.63 2.14 -7.30
CA ARG A 118 22.90 2.88 -7.34
C ARG A 118 24.11 1.99 -7.01
N THR A 119 23.88 0.91 -6.28
CA THR A 119 24.91 0.02 -5.76
C THR A 119 24.69 -1.39 -6.33
N GLN A 120 25.28 -1.69 -7.49
CA GLN A 120 25.39 -3.08 -7.97
C GLN A 120 26.45 -3.90 -7.22
N SER A 121 27.23 -3.25 -6.35
CA SER A 121 28.21 -3.88 -5.45
C SER A 121 27.55 -4.55 -4.23
N ASP A 122 28.39 -5.15 -3.38
CA ASP A 122 27.99 -5.94 -2.22
C ASP A 122 26.94 -5.26 -1.32
N VAL A 123 26.00 -6.08 -0.82
CA VAL A 123 24.94 -5.62 0.11
C VAL A 123 25.59 -5.09 1.38
N THR A 124 25.33 -3.83 1.71
CA THR A 124 25.81 -3.27 2.98
C THR A 124 24.89 -3.72 4.12
N LYS A 125 25.41 -3.83 5.35
CA LYS A 125 24.60 -4.11 6.56
C LYS A 125 23.42 -3.13 6.72
N THR A 126 23.58 -1.89 6.25
CA THR A 126 22.53 -0.86 6.22
C THR A 126 21.38 -1.22 5.29
N ASP A 127 21.67 -1.78 4.11
CA ASP A 127 20.65 -2.17 3.12
C ASP A 127 19.80 -3.32 3.65
N ARG A 128 20.44 -4.27 4.34
CA ARG A 128 19.75 -5.37 5.03
C ARG A 128 18.79 -4.87 6.11
N ARG A 129 19.21 -3.88 6.92
CA ARG A 129 18.35 -3.26 7.93
C ARG A 129 17.16 -2.52 7.31
N LEU A 130 17.39 -1.80 6.21
CA LEU A 130 16.32 -1.12 5.47
C LEU A 130 15.29 -2.11 4.91
N ALA A 131 15.75 -3.24 4.35
CA ALA A 131 14.86 -4.28 3.85
C ALA A 131 13.98 -4.88 4.95
N ILE A 132 14.56 -5.19 6.12
CA ILE A 132 13.80 -5.69 7.28
C ILE A 132 12.79 -4.64 7.76
N ALA A 133 13.22 -3.38 7.91
CA ALA A 133 12.35 -2.30 8.33
C ALA A 133 11.18 -2.08 7.35
N ALA A 134 11.44 -2.16 6.04
CA ALA A 134 10.41 -2.06 5.01
C ALA A 134 9.38 -3.19 5.14
N ILE A 135 9.82 -4.45 5.29
CA ILE A 135 8.91 -5.60 5.48
C ILE A 135 8.06 -5.40 6.74
N CYS A 136 8.68 -5.07 7.88
CA CYS A 136 7.96 -4.84 9.13
C CYS A 136 6.93 -3.71 8.98
N SER A 137 7.29 -2.61 8.32
CA SER A 137 6.37 -1.48 8.10
C SER A 137 5.17 -1.87 7.22
N TRP A 138 5.36 -2.70 6.20
CA TRP A 138 4.27 -3.22 5.37
C TRP A 138 3.32 -4.13 6.15
N VAL A 139 3.86 -5.01 6.98
CA VAL A 139 3.05 -5.87 7.87
C VAL A 139 2.19 -5.02 8.80
N VAL A 140 2.79 -4.03 9.46
CA VAL A 140 2.06 -3.10 10.34
C VAL A 140 0.98 -2.33 9.57
N THR A 141 1.28 -1.87 8.35
CA THR A 141 0.30 -1.18 7.48
C THR A 141 -0.90 -2.08 7.14
N ILE A 142 -0.68 -3.37 6.88
CA ILE A 142 -1.77 -4.34 6.62
C ILE A 142 -2.62 -4.55 7.88
N ILE A 143 -1.98 -4.68 9.05
CA ILE A 143 -2.68 -4.87 10.32
C ILE A 143 -3.60 -3.67 10.60
N PHE A 144 -3.09 -2.44 10.52
CA PHE A 144 -3.91 -1.24 10.67
C PHE A 144 -5.00 -1.15 9.60
N GLY A 145 -4.71 -1.58 8.37
CA GLY A 145 -5.70 -1.67 7.30
C GLY A 145 -6.88 -2.57 7.63
N ARG A 146 -6.66 -3.70 8.30
CA ARG A 146 -7.74 -4.58 8.77
C ARG A 146 -8.42 -4.04 10.03
N LEU A 147 -7.69 -3.34 10.89
CA LEU A 147 -8.21 -2.76 12.12
C LEU A 147 -9.32 -1.73 11.87
N ILE A 148 -9.26 -1.00 10.76
CA ILE A 148 -10.32 -0.07 10.32
C ILE A 148 -11.70 -0.74 10.24
N GLY A 149 -11.75 -2.03 9.87
CA GLY A 149 -13.02 -2.77 9.78
C GLY A 149 -13.59 -3.25 11.12
N TYR A 150 -12.84 -3.11 12.22
CA TYR A 150 -13.25 -3.57 13.55
C TYR A 150 -13.47 -2.42 14.54
N ILE A 151 -12.90 -1.25 14.27
CA ILE A 151 -13.05 -0.05 15.10
C ILE A 151 -13.94 0.92 14.33
N PHE A 152 -15.14 1.18 14.84
CA PHE A 152 -16.12 2.13 14.30
C PHE A 152 -16.28 3.32 15.23
#